data_AF-A0A934ULC3-F1
#
_entry.id   AF-A0A934ULC3-F1
#
_cell.length_a   1.000
_cell.length_b   1.000
_cell.length_c   1.000
_cell.angle_alpha   90.00
_cell.angle_beta   90.00
_cell.angle_gamma   90.00
#
_symmetry.space_group_name_H-M   'P 1'
#
loop_
_entity.id
_entity.type
_entity.pdbx_description
1 polymer ?
#
loop_
_entity_poly.entity_id
_entity_poly.type
_entity_poly.pdbx_seq_one_letter_code
_entity_poly.pdbx_strand_id
1 'polypeptide(L)'
;MKAILLLLTLSCFTCCAFTQAVPNKADDLKFDQRFTNCERKWVVISKADTAASYTFGYIYINEQAGFTFDLQGVFTVDNSGNYIKDTVVFKNSGSIKYRISPNWRVVALLPESHFKELHIEAQPEWVKNYYNYTDTVAHNYRWGWIYNDLNESGKALTYLLPANQAKPHMSNIEFEIAFAYNVLKRYNDAVILLEDAIKNNPDFGSFYKELGYAYLKLSDYKKAIPVFIKAIEMNKDKQSETRGELAINLAAAYKNSGDNDNYNTWMKKAKEYTPVDSPFYKLIADAGF
;
A
#
# COMPACT_ATOMS: atom_id res chain seq x y z
N MET A 1 37.26 64.29 -56.64
CA MET A 1 36.94 62.93 -57.13
C MET A 1 36.60 62.06 -55.93
N LYS A 2 35.31 61.82 -55.67
CA LYS A 2 34.84 60.99 -54.55
C LYS A 2 34.57 59.58 -55.06
N ALA A 3 35.08 58.59 -54.34
CA ALA A 3 34.82 57.17 -54.56
C ALA A 3 33.89 56.64 -53.45
N ILE A 4 32.84 55.96 -53.91
CA ILE A 4 32.28 54.69 -53.43
C ILE A 4 31.91 54.57 -51.93
N LEU A 5 30.61 54.41 -51.65
CA LEU A 5 30.16 53.43 -50.67
C LEU A 5 28.83 52.80 -51.10
N LEU A 6 28.86 51.47 -51.17
CA LEU A 6 27.79 50.54 -51.51
C LEU A 6 26.88 50.35 -50.28
N LEU A 7 25.54 50.39 -50.44
CA LEU A 7 24.60 50.02 -49.38
C LEU A 7 23.56 49.04 -49.95
N LEU A 8 23.74 47.76 -49.60
CA LEU A 8 22.79 46.68 -49.79
C LEU A 8 21.66 46.81 -48.75
N THR A 9 20.42 46.92 -49.19
CA THR A 9 19.24 46.77 -48.32
C THR A 9 18.77 45.32 -48.36
N LEU A 10 18.97 44.58 -47.27
CA LEU A 10 18.36 43.27 -47.04
C LEU A 10 17.12 43.49 -46.15
N SER A 11 15.92 43.42 -46.74
CA SER A 11 14.66 43.49 -46.00
C SER A 11 14.41 42.16 -45.28
N CYS A 12 14.55 42.16 -43.96
CA CYS A 12 14.25 41.03 -43.09
C CYS A 12 12.73 40.98 -42.85
N PHE A 13 12.03 40.04 -43.48
CA PHE A 13 10.67 39.65 -43.07
C PHE A 13 10.82 38.63 -41.94
N THR A 14 10.73 39.08 -40.69
CA THR A 14 10.53 38.19 -39.55
C THR A 14 9.09 37.67 -39.59
N CYS A 15 8.92 36.47 -40.13
CA CYS A 15 7.70 35.68 -39.91
C CYS A 15 7.70 35.23 -38.44
N CYS A 16 7.06 36.02 -37.56
CA CYS A 16 6.71 35.57 -36.23
C CYS A 16 5.63 34.50 -36.36
N ALA A 17 6.04 33.25 -36.54
CA ALA A 17 5.17 32.11 -36.29
C ALA A 17 4.91 32.06 -34.78
N PHE A 18 3.81 32.65 -34.34
CA PHE A 18 3.21 32.32 -33.06
C PHE A 18 2.80 30.85 -33.13
N THR A 19 3.64 29.96 -32.62
CA THR A 19 3.18 28.63 -32.20
C THR A 19 2.27 28.87 -31.01
N GLN A 20 0.96 29.00 -31.26
CA GLN A 20 -0.02 28.76 -30.20
C GLN A 20 0.20 27.31 -29.78
N ALA A 21 0.74 27.12 -28.57
CA ALA A 21 0.69 25.81 -27.93
C ALA A 21 -0.78 25.44 -27.84
N VAL A 22 -1.21 24.48 -28.65
CA VAL A 22 -2.52 23.87 -28.52
C VAL A 22 -2.57 23.30 -27.10
N PRO A 23 -3.54 23.69 -26.26
CA PRO A 23 -3.65 23.12 -24.92
C PRO A 23 -3.75 21.60 -25.08
N ASN A 24 -2.83 20.90 -24.43
CA ASN A 24 -2.62 19.48 -24.62
C ASN A 24 -3.86 18.76 -24.08
N LYS A 25 -4.74 18.31 -24.96
CA LYS A 25 -6.04 17.69 -24.64
C LYS A 25 -5.95 16.37 -23.84
N ALA A 26 -4.74 15.96 -23.45
CA ALA A 26 -4.46 14.87 -22.52
C ALA A 26 -4.71 15.22 -21.04
N ASP A 27 -5.26 16.41 -20.75
CA ASP A 27 -5.51 16.95 -19.40
C ASP A 27 -6.47 16.13 -18.51
N ASP A 28 -7.12 15.07 -19.02
CA ASP A 28 -8.05 14.25 -18.21
C ASP A 28 -7.36 13.14 -17.40
N LEU A 29 -6.09 12.81 -17.68
CA LEU A 29 -5.36 11.79 -16.91
C LEU A 29 -4.76 12.38 -15.63
N LYS A 30 -5.41 12.11 -14.50
CA LYS A 30 -4.91 12.49 -13.16
C LYS A 30 -4.09 11.36 -12.55
N PHE A 31 -2.77 11.55 -12.50
CA PHE A 31 -1.84 10.59 -11.86
C PHE A 31 -1.80 10.80 -10.34
N ASP A 32 -2.93 10.62 -9.68
CA ASP A 32 -3.12 10.84 -8.25
C ASP A 32 -3.62 9.59 -7.51
N GLN A 33 -3.84 8.48 -8.22
CA GLN A 33 -4.39 7.27 -7.63
C GLN A 33 -3.30 6.37 -7.08
N ARG A 34 -3.47 5.96 -5.82
CA ARG A 34 -2.77 4.79 -5.31
C ARG A 34 -3.31 3.53 -5.98
N PHE A 35 -2.43 2.61 -6.35
CA PHE A 35 -2.80 1.37 -7.05
C PHE A 35 -3.80 0.50 -6.26
N THR A 36 -3.80 0.59 -4.94
CA THR A 36 -4.77 -0.09 -4.06
C THR A 36 -6.19 0.39 -4.30
N ASN A 37 -6.41 1.60 -4.82
CA ASN A 37 -7.72 2.13 -5.26
C ASN A 37 -8.14 1.64 -6.65
N CYS A 38 -7.28 0.88 -7.30
CA CYS A 38 -7.40 0.47 -8.69
C CYS A 38 -7.55 -1.05 -8.87
N GLU A 39 -7.92 -1.79 -7.82
CA GLU A 39 -8.32 -3.19 -7.96
C GLU A 39 -9.42 -3.33 -9.03
N ARG A 40 -9.19 -4.20 -10.02
CA ARG A 40 -10.07 -4.45 -11.17
C ARG A 40 -10.34 -3.20 -12.01
N LYS A 41 -9.30 -2.40 -12.23
CA LYS A 41 -9.39 -1.21 -13.08
C LYS A 41 -8.27 -1.17 -14.09
N TRP A 42 -8.61 -0.60 -15.25
CA TRP A 42 -7.64 -0.12 -16.21
C TRP A 42 -6.97 1.14 -15.70
N VAL A 43 -5.65 1.16 -15.77
CA VAL A 43 -4.84 2.29 -15.34
C VAL A 43 -3.80 2.65 -16.37
N VAL A 44 -3.38 3.91 -16.30
CA VAL A 44 -2.29 4.46 -17.08
C VAL A 44 -1.12 4.72 -16.16
N ILE A 45 0.07 4.33 -16.60
CA ILE A 45 1.35 4.67 -15.98
C ILE A 45 2.12 5.54 -16.98
N SER A 46 2.50 6.74 -16.56
CA SER A 46 3.30 7.64 -17.40
C SER A 46 4.78 7.24 -17.38
N LYS A 47 5.47 7.55 -18.49
CA LYS A 47 6.93 7.60 -18.55
C LYS A 47 7.37 9.07 -18.62
N ALA A 48 7.37 9.74 -17.46
CA ALA A 48 7.83 11.13 -17.28
C ALA A 48 6.98 12.21 -17.97
N ASP A 49 7.03 13.42 -17.41
CA ASP A 49 6.17 14.60 -17.67
C ASP A 49 6.27 15.20 -19.09
N THR A 50 6.84 14.47 -20.04
CA THR A 50 7.04 14.89 -21.44
C THR A 50 6.68 13.81 -22.47
N ALA A 51 6.14 12.65 -22.05
CA ALA A 51 5.96 11.54 -22.98
C ALA A 51 4.81 11.76 -23.97
N ALA A 52 5.15 11.64 -25.25
CA ALA A 52 4.21 11.51 -26.36
C ALA A 52 3.42 10.18 -26.32
N SER A 53 3.71 9.28 -25.37
CA SER A 53 3.10 7.96 -25.25
C SER A 53 2.89 7.51 -23.80
N TYR A 54 1.83 6.75 -23.57
CA TYR A 54 1.35 6.31 -22.28
C TYR A 54 1.28 4.79 -22.24
N THR A 55 1.83 4.16 -21.20
CA THR A 55 1.65 2.73 -20.98
C THR A 55 0.37 2.50 -20.19
N PHE A 56 -0.43 1.51 -20.58
CA PHE A 56 -1.64 1.15 -19.86
C PHE A 56 -1.71 -0.35 -19.62
N GLY A 57 -2.52 -0.71 -18.62
CA GLY A 57 -2.69 -2.08 -18.21
C GLY A 57 -3.78 -2.21 -17.16
N TYR A 58 -3.95 -3.42 -16.67
CA TYR A 58 -5.02 -3.78 -15.75
C TYR A 58 -4.47 -4.15 -14.39
N ILE A 59 -4.99 -3.55 -13.33
CA ILE A 59 -4.63 -3.91 -11.97
C ILE A 59 -5.64 -4.93 -11.43
N TYR A 60 -5.12 -6.03 -10.92
CA TYR A 60 -5.90 -7.06 -10.25
C TYR A 60 -5.07 -7.67 -9.12
N ILE A 61 -5.71 -8.43 -8.24
CA ILE A 61 -5.00 -9.17 -7.21
C ILE A 61 -4.88 -10.62 -7.66
N ASN A 62 -3.65 -11.08 -7.76
CA ASN A 62 -3.33 -12.49 -7.91
C ASN A 62 -3.11 -13.07 -6.51
N GLU A 63 -3.79 -14.17 -6.20
CA GLU A 63 -3.72 -14.83 -4.91
C GLU A 63 -2.29 -15.13 -4.41
N GLN A 64 -1.37 -15.50 -5.30
CA GLN A 64 0.00 -15.85 -4.95
C GLN A 64 0.96 -14.66 -5.01
N ALA A 65 0.66 -13.68 -5.88
CA ALA A 65 1.54 -12.55 -6.14
C ALA A 65 1.11 -11.23 -5.52
N GLY A 66 -0.11 -11.15 -4.96
CA GLY A 66 -0.73 -9.92 -4.51
C GLY A 66 -1.15 -9.03 -5.68
N PHE A 67 -1.18 -7.72 -5.44
CA PHE A 67 -1.46 -6.73 -6.48
C PHE A 67 -0.52 -6.91 -7.68
N THR A 68 -1.12 -7.05 -8.85
CA THR A 68 -0.46 -7.34 -10.11
C THR A 68 -0.94 -6.35 -11.16
N PHE A 69 0.01 -5.73 -11.85
CA PHE A 69 -0.23 -4.92 -13.04
C PHE A 69 0.01 -5.78 -14.28
N ASP A 70 -1.05 -6.05 -15.02
CA ASP A 70 -0.99 -6.71 -16.31
C ASP A 70 -0.82 -5.64 -17.41
N LEU A 71 0.38 -5.52 -17.95
CA LEU A 71 0.71 -4.56 -19.00
C LEU A 71 0.13 -5.02 -20.34
N GLN A 72 -0.70 -4.15 -20.93
CA GLN A 72 -1.52 -4.48 -22.11
C GLN A 72 -1.17 -3.67 -23.35
N GLY A 73 -0.50 -2.52 -23.20
CA GLY A 73 -0.07 -1.76 -24.36
C GLY A 73 0.48 -0.38 -24.06
N VAL A 74 0.69 0.35 -25.15
CA VAL A 74 1.06 1.76 -25.16
C VAL A 74 0.07 2.49 -26.07
N PHE A 75 -0.26 3.74 -25.77
CA PHE A 75 -1.05 4.61 -26.66
C PHE A 75 -0.49 6.02 -26.70
N THR A 76 -0.84 6.79 -27.72
CA THR A 76 -0.60 8.24 -27.81
C THR A 76 -1.94 8.97 -27.84
N VAL A 77 -1.94 10.28 -27.59
CA VAL A 77 -3.16 11.11 -27.68
C VAL A 77 -3.02 12.01 -28.90
N ASP A 78 -4.01 11.99 -29.79
CA ASP A 78 -4.02 12.87 -30.96
C ASP A 78 -4.49 14.29 -30.60
N ASN A 79 -4.40 15.22 -31.56
CA ASN A 79 -4.83 16.61 -31.36
C ASN A 79 -6.34 16.77 -31.05
N SER A 80 -7.13 15.74 -31.33
CA SER A 80 -8.57 15.71 -31.02
C SER A 80 -8.87 15.13 -29.64
N GLY A 81 -7.86 14.56 -28.96
CA GLY A 81 -7.98 13.90 -27.67
C GLY A 81 -8.25 12.40 -27.75
N ASN A 82 -8.23 11.80 -28.95
CA ASN A 82 -8.46 10.36 -29.12
C ASN A 82 -7.20 9.58 -28.77
N TYR A 83 -7.39 8.39 -28.20
CA TYR A 83 -6.32 7.51 -27.78
C TYR A 83 -5.96 6.55 -28.92
N ILE A 84 -4.73 6.65 -29.42
CA ILE A 84 -4.23 5.83 -30.52
C ILE A 84 -3.33 4.74 -29.95
N LYS A 85 -3.81 3.50 -29.93
CA LYS A 85 -3.04 2.33 -29.46
C LYS A 85 -1.88 2.02 -30.40
N ASP A 86 -0.69 1.87 -29.82
CA ASP A 86 0.47 1.33 -30.53
C ASP A 86 0.30 -0.19 -30.68
N THR A 87 0.26 -0.66 -31.93
CA THR A 87 0.08 -2.08 -32.29
C THR A 87 1.40 -2.79 -32.61
N VAL A 88 2.53 -2.08 -32.60
CA VAL A 88 3.85 -2.65 -32.84
C VAL A 88 4.44 -3.17 -31.54
N VAL A 89 4.27 -2.41 -30.46
CA VAL A 89 4.69 -2.82 -29.12
C VAL A 89 3.79 -3.99 -28.69
N PHE A 90 4.39 -5.16 -28.41
CA PHE A 90 3.74 -6.44 -28.01
C PHE A 90 3.18 -7.35 -29.12
N LYS A 91 3.48 -7.09 -30.40
CA LYS A 91 2.94 -7.86 -31.54
C LYS A 91 3.13 -9.39 -31.47
N ASN A 92 4.12 -9.89 -30.72
CA ASN A 92 4.49 -11.30 -30.62
C ASN A 92 4.65 -11.81 -29.18
N SER A 93 4.24 -11.04 -28.17
CA SER A 93 4.40 -11.40 -26.76
C SER A 93 3.06 -11.22 -26.06
N GLY A 94 2.58 -12.25 -25.37
CA GLY A 94 1.43 -12.10 -24.46
C GLY A 94 1.67 -11.00 -23.43
N SER A 95 0.65 -10.72 -22.61
CA SER A 95 0.76 -9.64 -21.63
C SER A 95 1.90 -9.85 -20.63
N ILE A 96 2.55 -8.75 -20.24
CA ILE A 96 3.63 -8.78 -19.25
C ILE A 96 3.06 -8.45 -17.88
N LYS A 97 3.23 -9.36 -16.92
CA LYS A 97 2.67 -9.22 -15.56
C LYS A 97 3.75 -8.76 -14.58
N TYR A 98 3.45 -7.71 -13.83
CA TYR A 98 4.34 -7.16 -12.80
C TYR A 98 3.69 -7.25 -11.44
N ARG A 99 4.38 -7.84 -10.46
CA ARG A 99 4.00 -7.70 -9.04
C ARG A 99 4.22 -6.24 -8.63
N ILE A 100 3.22 -5.64 -8.01
CA ILE A 100 3.27 -4.27 -7.52
C ILE A 100 3.85 -4.26 -6.11
N SER A 101 4.90 -3.47 -5.88
CA SER A 101 5.48 -3.25 -4.55
C SER A 101 4.70 -2.18 -3.77
N PRO A 102 4.74 -2.16 -2.41
CA PRO A 102 3.98 -1.20 -1.60
C PRO A 102 4.24 0.29 -1.92
N ASN A 103 5.45 0.62 -2.36
CA ASN A 103 5.91 1.96 -2.72
C ASN A 103 5.81 2.28 -4.22
N TRP A 104 4.95 1.57 -4.96
CA TRP A 104 4.80 1.80 -6.39
C TRP A 104 4.23 3.19 -6.68
N ARG A 105 4.56 3.71 -7.87
CA ARG A 105 4.13 5.04 -8.33
C ARG A 105 2.61 5.19 -8.35
N VAL A 106 2.15 6.42 -8.21
CA VAL A 106 0.76 6.79 -8.50
C VAL A 106 0.42 6.54 -9.97
N VAL A 107 -0.84 6.24 -10.22
CA VAL A 107 -1.38 5.91 -11.55
C VAL A 107 -2.57 6.81 -11.86
N ALA A 108 -2.96 6.88 -13.13
CA ALA A 108 -4.23 7.48 -13.54
C ALA A 108 -5.24 6.39 -13.87
N LEU A 109 -6.52 6.62 -13.58
CA LEU A 109 -7.59 5.76 -14.11
C LEU A 109 -7.72 6.00 -15.61
N LEU A 110 -7.84 4.91 -16.37
CA LEU A 110 -8.12 5.01 -17.80
C LEU A 110 -9.61 5.34 -17.98
N PRO A 111 -9.97 6.46 -18.65
CA PRO A 111 -11.38 6.81 -18.82
C PRO A 111 -12.10 5.79 -19.70
N GLU A 112 -13.30 5.38 -19.28
CA GLU A 112 -14.09 4.36 -20.00
C GLU A 112 -14.46 4.79 -21.43
N SER A 113 -14.56 6.10 -21.67
CA SER A 113 -14.80 6.69 -22.99
C SER A 113 -13.77 6.25 -24.05
N HIS A 114 -12.54 5.93 -23.63
CA HIS A 114 -11.44 5.55 -24.53
C HIS A 114 -11.29 4.03 -24.71
N PHE A 115 -12.12 3.20 -24.06
CA PHE A 115 -11.97 1.74 -24.15
C PHE A 115 -12.16 1.20 -25.57
N LYS A 116 -13.10 1.77 -26.33
CA LYS A 116 -13.34 1.41 -27.73
C LYS A 116 -12.14 1.75 -28.62
N GLU A 117 -11.51 2.90 -28.38
CA GLU A 117 -10.32 3.37 -29.12
C GLU A 117 -9.10 2.48 -28.85
N LEU A 118 -8.98 1.96 -27.63
CA LEU A 118 -7.91 1.04 -27.22
C LEU A 118 -8.22 -0.44 -27.47
N HIS A 119 -9.39 -0.75 -28.01
CA HIS A 119 -9.87 -2.11 -28.26
C HIS A 119 -9.80 -2.99 -27.01
N ILE A 120 -10.33 -2.48 -25.89
CA ILE A 120 -10.41 -3.19 -24.62
C ILE A 120 -11.84 -3.20 -24.09
N GLU A 121 -12.11 -4.17 -23.23
CA GLU A 121 -13.38 -4.30 -22.50
C GLU A 121 -13.22 -3.75 -21.09
N ALA A 122 -14.32 -3.29 -20.47
CA ALA A 122 -14.28 -2.74 -19.11
C ALA A 122 -13.76 -3.74 -18.07
N GLN A 123 -14.07 -5.03 -18.24
CA GLN A 123 -13.57 -6.13 -17.43
C GLN A 123 -13.02 -7.22 -18.38
N PRO A 124 -11.70 -7.40 -18.47
CA PRO A 124 -11.13 -8.41 -19.36
C PRO A 124 -11.61 -9.82 -18.99
N GLU A 125 -11.99 -10.64 -19.98
CA GLU A 125 -12.52 -12.00 -19.72
C GLU A 125 -11.58 -12.85 -18.85
N TRP A 126 -10.26 -12.76 -19.11
CA TRP A 126 -9.25 -13.50 -18.36
C TRP A 126 -9.22 -13.14 -16.87
N VAL A 127 -9.67 -11.94 -16.48
CA VAL A 127 -9.61 -11.50 -15.08
C VAL A 127 -10.58 -12.28 -14.20
N LYS A 128 -11.68 -12.77 -14.77
CA LYS A 128 -12.70 -13.54 -14.03
C LYS A 128 -12.11 -14.78 -13.40
N ASN A 129 -11.10 -15.39 -14.02
CA ASN A 129 -10.41 -16.56 -13.49
C ASN A 129 -9.66 -16.28 -12.18
N TYR A 130 -9.28 -15.03 -11.93
CA TYR A 130 -8.66 -14.61 -10.66
C TYR A 130 -9.68 -14.28 -9.58
N TYR A 131 -10.96 -14.15 -9.93
CA TYR A 131 -12.04 -13.75 -9.05
C TYR A 131 -13.18 -14.76 -8.95
N ASN A 132 -12.94 -15.99 -9.42
CA ASN A 132 -13.87 -17.10 -9.32
C ASN A 132 -13.50 -17.96 -8.10
N TYR A 133 -14.07 -17.63 -6.95
CA TYR A 133 -13.76 -18.30 -5.68
C TYR A 133 -14.87 -19.24 -5.26
N THR A 134 -14.50 -20.45 -4.86
CA THR A 134 -15.41 -21.42 -4.24
C THR A 134 -15.53 -21.21 -2.73
N ASP A 135 -14.47 -20.75 -2.06
CA ASP A 135 -14.49 -20.34 -0.65
C ASP A 135 -14.37 -18.81 -0.53
N THR A 136 -15.53 -18.14 -0.51
CA THR A 136 -15.61 -16.69 -0.34
C THR A 136 -15.01 -16.20 0.99
N VAL A 137 -15.04 -17.02 2.04
CA VAL A 137 -14.51 -16.63 3.36
C VAL A 137 -12.99 -16.60 3.33
N ALA A 138 -12.36 -17.66 2.79
CA ALA A 138 -10.91 -17.71 2.62
C ALA A 138 -10.40 -16.59 1.69
N HIS A 139 -11.14 -16.30 0.62
CA HIS A 139 -10.85 -15.18 -0.26
C HIS A 139 -10.87 -13.84 0.48
N ASN A 140 -11.95 -13.55 1.20
CA ASN A 140 -12.09 -12.30 1.95
C ASN A 140 -11.01 -12.16 3.03
N TYR A 141 -10.69 -13.22 3.76
CA TYR A 141 -9.56 -13.22 4.70
C TYR A 141 -8.25 -12.81 4.01
N ARG A 142 -7.93 -13.44 2.88
CA ARG A 142 -6.72 -13.15 2.12
C ARG A 142 -6.67 -11.71 1.59
N TRP A 143 -7.78 -11.17 1.08
CA TRP A 143 -7.83 -9.79 0.60
C TRP A 143 -7.66 -8.81 1.75
N GLY A 144 -8.31 -9.09 2.87
CA GLY A 144 -8.12 -8.39 4.12
C GLY A 144 -6.65 -8.28 4.53
N TRP A 145 -5.96 -9.42 4.57
CA TRP A 145 -4.53 -9.51 4.87
C TRP A 145 -3.68 -8.70 3.88
N ILE A 146 -3.90 -8.86 2.57
CA ILE A 146 -3.16 -8.10 1.52
C ILE A 146 -3.35 -6.59 1.72
N TYR A 147 -4.56 -6.14 2.01
CA TYR A 147 -4.82 -4.73 2.24
C TYR A 147 -4.17 -4.22 3.53
N ASN A 148 -4.13 -5.03 4.60
CA ASN A 148 -3.39 -4.68 5.82
C ASN A 148 -1.89 -4.55 5.58
N ASP A 149 -1.27 -5.51 4.87
CA ASP A 149 0.16 -5.47 4.49
C ASP A 149 0.51 -4.20 3.68
N LEU A 150 -0.47 -3.70 2.92
CA LEU A 150 -0.37 -2.46 2.15
C LEU A 150 -0.78 -1.20 2.93
N ASN A 151 -0.95 -1.28 4.26
CA ASN A 151 -1.39 -0.18 5.13
C ASN A 151 -2.78 0.41 4.75
N GLU A 152 -3.64 -0.39 4.11
CA GLU A 152 -5.03 -0.03 3.76
C GLU A 152 -6.02 -0.64 4.75
N SER A 153 -5.79 -0.46 6.04
CA SER A 153 -6.59 -1.10 7.10
C SER A 153 -8.10 -0.81 7.00
N GLY A 154 -8.49 0.35 6.47
CA GLY A 154 -9.90 0.65 6.20
C GLY A 154 -10.52 -0.29 5.18
N LYS A 155 -9.82 -0.59 4.08
CA LYS A 155 -10.26 -1.59 3.09
C LYS A 155 -10.10 -3.00 3.60
N ALA A 156 -9.07 -3.29 4.38
CA ALA A 156 -8.90 -4.62 4.98
C ALA A 156 -10.17 -5.02 5.74
N LEU A 157 -10.72 -4.11 6.55
CA LEU A 157 -11.97 -4.34 7.29
C LEU A 157 -13.18 -4.64 6.41
N THR A 158 -13.26 -4.11 5.18
CA THR A 158 -14.39 -4.41 4.27
C THR A 158 -14.42 -5.88 3.83
N TYR A 159 -13.28 -6.56 3.88
CA TYR A 159 -13.19 -8.00 3.60
C TYR A 159 -13.16 -8.83 4.89
N LEU A 160 -12.39 -8.42 5.89
CA LEU A 160 -12.19 -9.22 7.11
C LEU A 160 -13.46 -9.35 7.96
N LEU A 161 -14.28 -8.30 8.08
CA LEU A 161 -15.46 -8.34 8.93
C LEU A 161 -16.52 -9.33 8.42
N PRO A 162 -16.90 -9.33 7.11
CA PRO A 162 -17.76 -10.38 6.57
C PRO A 162 -17.18 -11.79 6.70
N ALA A 163 -15.86 -11.95 6.53
CA ALA A 163 -15.21 -13.25 6.69
C ALA A 163 -15.33 -13.78 8.12
N ASN A 164 -15.05 -12.93 9.12
CA ASN A 164 -15.17 -13.29 10.53
C ASN A 164 -16.63 -13.54 10.92
N GLN A 165 -17.58 -12.77 10.38
CA GLN A 165 -19.00 -13.02 10.62
C GLN A 165 -19.45 -14.39 10.08
N ALA A 166 -18.94 -14.81 8.93
CA ALA A 166 -19.29 -16.08 8.31
C ALA A 166 -18.62 -17.29 8.99
N LYS A 167 -17.35 -17.17 9.40
CA LYS A 167 -16.62 -18.20 10.14
C LYS A 167 -15.75 -17.54 11.24
N PRO A 168 -16.30 -17.27 12.43
CA PRO A 168 -15.55 -16.71 13.54
C PRO A 168 -14.36 -17.60 13.91
N HIS A 169 -13.26 -17.01 14.41
CA HIS A 169 -12.05 -17.71 14.85
C HIS A 169 -11.30 -18.49 13.75
N MET A 170 -11.72 -18.38 12.48
CA MET A 170 -11.04 -19.02 11.38
C MET A 170 -9.65 -18.40 11.17
N SER A 171 -8.61 -19.23 11.25
CA SER A 171 -7.21 -18.81 11.05
C SER A 171 -6.77 -17.63 11.94
N ASN A 172 -7.38 -17.47 13.13
CA ASN A 172 -7.14 -16.32 14.01
C ASN A 172 -7.38 -14.97 13.33
N ILE A 173 -8.38 -14.88 12.45
CA ILE A 173 -8.74 -13.66 11.68
C ILE A 173 -8.89 -12.40 12.55
N GLU A 174 -9.24 -12.56 13.82
CA GLU A 174 -9.35 -11.47 14.79
C GLU A 174 -8.05 -10.68 14.95
N PHE A 175 -6.90 -11.30 14.70
CA PHE A 175 -5.61 -10.61 14.70
C PHE A 175 -5.54 -9.57 13.59
N GLU A 176 -5.93 -9.92 12.36
CA GLU A 176 -5.93 -9.00 11.22
C GLU A 176 -6.95 -7.88 11.40
N ILE A 177 -8.11 -8.19 11.97
CA ILE A 177 -9.14 -7.19 12.28
C ILE A 177 -8.65 -6.24 13.39
N ALA A 178 -8.07 -6.78 14.46
CA ALA A 178 -7.60 -5.98 15.57
C ALA A 178 -6.39 -5.11 15.18
N PHE A 179 -5.48 -5.64 14.36
CA PHE A 179 -4.42 -4.85 13.73
C PHE A 179 -5.02 -3.67 12.95
N ALA A 180 -6.02 -3.93 12.09
CA ALA A 180 -6.68 -2.89 11.33
C ALA A 180 -7.39 -1.86 12.24
N TYR A 181 -8.05 -2.30 13.30
CA TYR A 181 -8.63 -1.41 14.31
C TYR A 181 -7.57 -0.56 15.02
N ASN A 182 -6.44 -1.14 15.42
CA ASN A 182 -5.34 -0.44 16.06
C ASN A 182 -4.73 0.64 15.15
N VAL A 183 -4.49 0.33 13.87
CA VAL A 183 -4.02 1.30 12.85
C VAL A 183 -5.01 2.45 12.68
N LEU A 184 -6.31 2.14 12.65
CA LEU A 184 -7.40 3.12 12.53
C LEU A 184 -7.75 3.82 13.86
N LYS A 185 -6.97 3.58 14.92
CA LYS A 185 -7.16 4.13 16.27
C LYS A 185 -8.50 3.76 16.93
N ARG A 186 -9.13 2.68 16.46
CA ARG A 186 -10.35 2.08 17.01
C ARG A 186 -10.00 1.10 18.14
N TYR A 187 -9.29 1.61 19.15
CA TYR A 187 -8.68 0.76 20.19
C TYR A 187 -9.70 0.00 21.03
N ASN A 188 -10.86 0.60 21.34
CA ASN A 188 -11.92 -0.10 22.08
C ASN A 188 -12.48 -1.30 21.30
N ASP A 189 -12.63 -1.17 19.98
CA ASP A 189 -13.10 -2.27 19.13
C ASP A 189 -12.07 -3.41 19.08
N ALA A 190 -10.77 -3.07 19.04
CA ALA A 190 -9.69 -4.04 19.13
C ALA A 190 -9.71 -4.78 20.48
N VAL A 191 -9.89 -4.07 21.61
CA VAL A 191 -9.97 -4.68 22.95
C VAL A 191 -11.12 -5.69 23.02
N ILE A 192 -12.34 -5.28 22.66
CA ILE A 192 -13.52 -6.15 22.74
C ILE A 192 -13.32 -7.43 21.91
N LEU A 193 -12.83 -7.28 20.69
CA LEU A 193 -12.59 -8.40 19.79
C LEU A 193 -11.51 -9.36 20.33
N LEU A 194 -10.39 -8.82 20.80
CA LEU A 194 -9.26 -9.64 21.25
C LEU A 194 -9.52 -10.31 22.59
N GLU A 195 -10.26 -9.69 23.50
CA GLU A 195 -10.68 -10.34 24.74
C GLU A 195 -11.58 -11.55 24.49
N ASP A 196 -12.41 -11.52 23.45
CA ASP A 196 -13.18 -12.68 23.01
C ASP A 196 -12.31 -13.72 22.30
N ALA A 197 -11.44 -13.29 21.39
CA ALA A 197 -10.53 -14.17 20.65
C ALA A 197 -9.60 -14.96 21.59
N ILE A 198 -9.08 -14.33 22.65
CA ILE A 198 -8.22 -14.97 23.66
C ILE A 198 -8.97 -16.04 24.47
N LYS A 199 -10.27 -15.89 24.72
CA LYS A 199 -11.06 -16.95 25.38
C LYS A 199 -11.14 -18.21 24.52
N ASN A 200 -11.18 -18.04 23.20
CA ASN A 200 -11.30 -19.13 22.24
C ASN A 200 -9.93 -19.76 21.90
N ASN A 201 -8.89 -18.96 21.77
CA ASN A 201 -7.52 -19.42 21.52
C ASN A 201 -6.50 -18.67 22.39
N PRO A 202 -6.30 -19.11 23.65
CA PRO A 202 -5.41 -18.43 24.58
C PRO A 202 -3.92 -18.60 24.25
N ASP A 203 -3.56 -19.48 23.32
CA ASP A 203 -2.18 -19.81 22.97
C ASP A 203 -1.67 -19.01 21.75
N PHE A 204 -2.51 -18.17 21.14
CA PHE A 204 -2.09 -17.34 20.01
C PHE A 204 -1.48 -16.01 20.47
N GLY A 205 -0.15 -15.98 20.59
CA GLY A 205 0.62 -14.85 21.15
C GLY A 205 0.35 -13.50 20.48
N SER A 206 0.06 -13.48 19.18
CA SER A 206 -0.23 -12.24 18.45
C SER A 206 -1.47 -11.50 18.95
N PHE A 207 -2.45 -12.19 19.56
CA PHE A 207 -3.60 -11.52 20.18
C PHE A 207 -3.17 -10.65 21.36
N TYR A 208 -2.26 -11.14 22.21
CA TYR A 208 -1.76 -10.39 23.35
C TYR A 208 -0.91 -9.19 22.91
N LYS A 209 -0.16 -9.31 21.80
CA LYS A 209 0.57 -8.19 21.20
C LYS A 209 -0.38 -7.04 20.84
N GLU A 210 -1.42 -7.33 20.05
CA GLU A 210 -2.37 -6.32 19.60
C GLU A 210 -3.24 -5.78 20.75
N LEU A 211 -3.58 -6.62 21.73
CA LEU A 211 -4.39 -6.23 22.89
C LEU A 211 -3.59 -5.29 23.81
N GLY A 212 -2.32 -5.63 24.07
CA GLY A 212 -1.42 -4.79 24.85
C GLY A 212 -1.25 -3.42 24.20
N TYR A 213 -1.10 -3.39 22.86
CA TYR A 213 -1.02 -2.13 22.11
C TYR A 213 -2.30 -1.31 22.24
N ALA A 214 -3.48 -1.93 22.09
CA ALA A 214 -4.76 -1.25 22.24
C ALA A 214 -4.90 -0.65 23.66
N TYR A 215 -4.58 -1.41 24.71
CA TYR A 215 -4.60 -0.93 26.09
C TYR A 215 -3.61 0.20 26.34
N LEU A 216 -2.39 0.11 25.80
CA LEU A 216 -1.38 1.15 25.88
C LEU A 216 -1.89 2.47 25.28
N LYS A 217 -2.56 2.41 24.13
CA LYS A 217 -3.12 3.59 23.44
C LYS A 217 -4.36 4.16 24.12
N LEU A 218 -5.09 3.34 24.87
CA LEU A 218 -6.18 3.77 25.75
C LEU A 218 -5.68 4.29 27.11
N SER A 219 -4.36 4.34 27.33
CA SER A 219 -3.76 4.69 28.62
C SER A 219 -4.15 3.76 29.79
N ASP A 220 -4.68 2.57 29.50
CA ASP A 220 -4.97 1.55 30.53
C ASP A 220 -3.71 0.72 30.81
N TYR A 221 -2.71 1.38 31.41
CA TYR A 221 -1.41 0.76 31.68
C TYR A 221 -1.52 -0.42 32.65
N LYS A 222 -2.51 -0.38 33.55
CA LYS A 222 -2.79 -1.46 34.51
C LYS A 222 -3.11 -2.78 33.79
N LYS A 223 -3.80 -2.71 32.65
CA LYS A 223 -4.06 -3.89 31.80
C LYS A 223 -3.00 -4.13 30.75
N ALA A 224 -2.39 -3.08 30.17
CA ALA A 224 -1.38 -3.22 29.12
C ALA A 224 -0.15 -4.00 29.59
N ILE A 225 0.36 -3.68 30.78
CA ILE A 225 1.59 -4.26 31.36
C ILE A 225 1.52 -5.79 31.45
N PRO A 226 0.55 -6.41 32.17
CA PRO A 226 0.48 -7.86 32.26
C PRO A 226 0.23 -8.54 30.91
N VAL A 227 -0.50 -7.89 30.00
CA VAL A 227 -0.73 -8.41 28.64
C VAL A 227 0.56 -8.45 27.81
N PHE A 228 1.38 -7.40 27.86
CA PHE A 228 2.68 -7.41 27.19
C PHE A 228 3.65 -8.41 27.81
N ILE A 229 3.67 -8.55 29.14
CA ILE A 229 4.49 -9.58 29.80
C ILE A 229 4.11 -10.97 29.28
N LYS A 230 2.81 -11.26 29.21
CA LYS A 230 2.32 -12.53 28.65
C LYS A 230 2.74 -12.71 27.19
N ALA A 231 2.62 -11.68 26.36
CA ALA A 231 3.05 -11.73 24.95
C ALA A 231 4.56 -12.03 24.82
N ILE A 232 5.39 -11.45 25.70
CA ILE A 232 6.84 -11.69 25.74
C ILE A 232 7.16 -13.12 26.18
N GLU A 233 6.45 -13.65 27.18
CA GLU A 233 6.62 -15.04 27.65
C GLU A 233 6.28 -16.08 26.58
N MET A 234 5.32 -15.76 25.71
CA MET A 234 4.92 -16.62 24.59
C MET A 234 5.94 -16.61 23.45
N ASN A 235 6.76 -15.54 23.34
CA ASN A 235 7.86 -15.47 22.39
C ASN A 235 9.17 -16.00 23.04
N LYS A 236 9.48 -17.28 22.79
CA LYS A 236 10.61 -17.97 23.43
C LYS A 236 11.98 -17.61 22.84
N ASP A 237 12.01 -16.96 21.68
CA ASP A 237 13.26 -16.65 21.01
C ASP A 237 14.06 -15.64 21.82
N LYS A 238 15.34 -15.94 22.05
CA LYS A 238 16.21 -15.07 22.86
C LYS A 238 16.36 -13.70 22.21
N GLN A 239 16.46 -13.66 20.88
CA GLN A 239 16.51 -12.45 20.07
C GLN A 239 15.54 -12.58 18.90
N SER A 240 14.58 -11.66 18.81
CA SER A 240 13.65 -11.53 17.70
C SER A 240 13.09 -10.11 17.66
N GLU A 241 12.78 -9.60 16.46
CA GLU A 241 12.20 -8.26 16.31
C GLU A 241 10.91 -8.11 17.12
N THR A 242 10.05 -9.13 17.10
CA THR A 242 8.79 -9.13 17.86
C THR A 242 9.03 -9.00 19.36
N ARG A 243 10.01 -9.71 19.92
CA ARG A 243 10.29 -9.64 21.35
C ARG A 243 10.90 -8.30 21.74
N GLY A 244 11.73 -7.73 20.87
CA GLY A 244 12.23 -6.35 20.97
C GLY A 244 11.10 -5.32 20.99
N GLU A 245 10.20 -5.37 20.00
CA GLU A 245 9.03 -4.51 19.88
C GLU A 245 8.13 -4.58 21.12
N LEU A 246 7.81 -5.80 21.59
CA LEU A 246 7.01 -6.01 22.79
C LEU A 246 7.67 -5.40 24.04
N ALA A 247 8.99 -5.54 24.18
CA ALA A 247 9.73 -4.94 25.29
C ALA A 247 9.77 -3.41 25.23
N ILE A 248 9.85 -2.82 24.03
CA ILE A 248 9.71 -1.36 23.84
C ILE A 248 8.32 -0.90 24.28
N ASN A 249 7.26 -1.60 23.83
CA ASN A 249 5.88 -1.24 24.18
C ASN A 249 5.60 -1.39 25.68
N LEU A 250 6.16 -2.43 26.32
CA LEU A 250 6.11 -2.61 27.77
C LEU A 250 6.85 -1.49 28.51
N ALA A 251 8.06 -1.14 28.06
CA ALA A 251 8.81 -0.01 28.62
C ALA A 251 7.99 1.30 28.51
N ALA A 252 7.35 1.55 27.36
CA ALA A 252 6.48 2.70 27.17
C ALA A 252 5.29 2.70 28.14
N ALA A 253 4.68 1.54 28.40
CA ALA A 253 3.61 1.41 29.40
C ALA A 253 4.10 1.80 30.80
N TYR A 254 5.28 1.30 31.22
CA TYR A 254 5.89 1.68 32.49
C TYR A 254 6.19 3.17 32.57
N LYS A 255 6.81 3.74 31.52
CA LYS A 255 7.13 5.17 31.44
C LYS A 255 5.88 6.02 31.64
N ASN A 256 4.80 5.70 30.94
CA ASN A 256 3.56 6.46 31.02
C ASN A 256 2.80 6.27 32.34
N SER A 257 3.00 5.13 33.02
CA SER A 257 2.49 4.90 34.37
C SER A 257 3.30 5.59 35.49
N GLY A 258 4.46 6.19 35.15
CA GLY A 258 5.36 6.86 36.09
C GLY A 258 6.46 5.97 36.68
N ASP A 259 6.52 4.69 36.28
CA ASP A 259 7.52 3.73 36.75
C ASP A 259 8.80 3.80 35.90
N ASN A 260 9.67 4.74 36.26
CA ASN A 260 10.93 4.96 35.54
C ASN A 260 11.95 3.82 35.72
N ASP A 261 11.87 3.07 36.82
CA ASP A 261 12.81 1.97 37.11
C ASP A 261 12.53 0.77 36.19
N ASN A 262 11.26 0.39 36.05
CA ASN A 262 10.88 -0.65 35.10
C ASN A 262 11.02 -0.18 33.65
N TYR A 263 10.79 1.10 33.33
CA TYR A 263 11.11 1.64 32.01
C TYR A 263 12.58 1.39 31.64
N ASN A 264 13.53 1.78 32.49
CA ASN A 264 14.96 1.59 32.21
C ASN A 264 15.33 0.11 32.12
N THR A 265 14.75 -0.72 32.98
CA THR A 265 14.93 -2.19 32.95
C THR A 265 14.49 -2.78 31.61
N TRP A 266 13.29 -2.43 31.16
CA TRP A 266 12.71 -3.00 29.95
C TRP A 266 13.29 -2.43 28.66
N MET A 267 13.81 -1.20 28.65
CA MET A 267 14.57 -0.67 27.52
C MET A 267 15.90 -1.43 27.32
N LYS A 268 16.60 -1.79 28.40
CA LYS A 268 17.80 -2.66 28.32
C LYS A 268 17.45 -4.04 27.75
N LYS A 269 16.37 -4.65 28.25
CA LYS A 269 15.86 -5.93 27.71
C LYS A 269 15.44 -5.82 26.24
N ALA A 270 14.81 -4.71 25.85
CA ALA A 270 14.44 -4.47 24.46
C ALA A 270 15.69 -4.50 23.56
N LYS A 271 16.78 -3.85 23.98
CA LYS A 271 18.05 -3.92 23.26
C LYS A 271 18.60 -5.34 23.19
N GLU A 272 18.58 -6.08 24.30
CA GLU A 272 19.06 -7.46 24.36
C GLU A 272 18.26 -8.42 23.46
N TYR A 273 16.95 -8.20 23.33
CA TYR A 273 16.04 -9.01 22.51
C TYR A 273 16.05 -8.63 21.04
N THR A 274 16.50 -7.42 20.68
CA THR A 274 16.43 -6.94 19.30
C THR A 274 17.71 -7.33 18.54
N PRO A 275 17.61 -7.94 17.34
CA PRO A 275 18.77 -8.16 16.47
C PRO A 275 19.51 -6.86 16.16
N VAL A 276 20.85 -6.91 16.12
CA VAL A 276 21.71 -5.71 15.97
C VAL A 276 21.48 -4.96 14.65
N ASP A 277 21.08 -5.68 13.60
CA ASP A 277 20.76 -5.16 12.27
C ASP A 277 19.33 -4.61 12.16
N SER A 278 18.49 -4.80 13.18
CA SER A 278 17.12 -4.30 13.19
C SER A 278 17.09 -2.76 13.36
N PRO A 279 16.19 -2.05 12.65
CA PRO A 279 15.97 -0.62 12.88
C PRO A 279 15.62 -0.28 14.33
N PHE A 280 14.93 -1.18 15.05
CA PHE A 280 14.60 -1.00 16.45
C PHE A 280 15.84 -0.94 17.34
N TYR A 281 16.88 -1.72 17.04
CA TYR A 281 18.11 -1.73 17.82
C TYR A 281 18.78 -0.35 17.78
N LYS A 282 18.85 0.25 16.58
CA LYS A 282 19.36 1.59 16.39
C LYS A 282 18.56 2.62 17.18
N LEU A 283 17.22 2.55 17.12
CA LEU A 283 16.35 3.46 17.88
C LEU A 283 16.56 3.36 19.40
N ILE A 284 16.72 2.13 19.92
CA ILE A 284 16.98 1.90 21.35
C ILE A 284 18.36 2.46 21.74
N ALA A 285 19.39 2.24 20.91
CA ALA A 285 20.73 2.75 21.14
C ALA A 285 20.80 4.29 21.11
N ASP A 286 20.13 4.91 20.14
CA ASP A 286 20.03 6.38 20.01
C ASP A 286 19.28 6.99 21.22
N ALA A 287 18.39 6.23 21.86
CA ALA A 287 17.72 6.61 23.11
C ALA A 287 18.60 6.45 24.38
N GLY A 288 19.86 6.01 24.23
CA GLY A 288 20.85 5.94 25.31
C GLY A 288 20.94 4.61 26.06
N PHE A 289 20.42 3.52 25.48
CA PHE A 289 20.46 2.17 26.07
C PHE A 289 21.44 1.26 25.33
#